data_AF-A0A0S8KE83-F1
#
_entry.id   AF-A0A0S8KE83-F1
#
_cell.length_a   1.000
_cell.length_b   1.000
_cell.length_c   1.000
_cell.angle_alpha   90.00
_cell.angle_beta   90.00
_cell.angle_gamma   90.00
#
_symmetry.space_group_name_H-M   'P 1'
#
loop_
_entity.id
_entity.type
_entity.pdbx_description
1 polymer ?
#
loop_
_entity_poly.entity_id
_entity_poly.type
_entity_poly.pdbx_seq_one_letter_code
_entity_poly.pdbx_strand_id
1 'polypeptide(L)'
;MRTPSYNGPFLFCDYWASVLGLRSLINPRLLEREALSLGLFKNGLDRPQARLPKLRYYLITFIAGPLFLTYHLAAQLGFVLRSRTKVDTSFRDAMAKFQLLLTEDQEDRRYVRVTDARGGLGHRVLNPHRMSVISSLFYPTYKVFIASLITVLITVIFIPLLHDVNFLSAVMPFFEALAYPLLFAILYLIFRDVLTALLAPMPLFAVRFLLRYSGTMPPENWAPFVLGMGGCALVFYLAEWFFIPRPLPPALYFYVNDPQDPSFPYRPEHAPYWLKGRFYWVWRFVTLFPAELNKPWEPDWERLEVWVRADAGEQIGMIEWLVTDLHYRELWINYRRLVPEKERKAHREWLSRHWRAESREGTWLIEADAHLVYHAQFVRGIFPMHLGAGWVRERLWELVKSAKMYRARDRRQDFSQVLRNLDVAGEVILGEISEHLRKFSLRDLLSIPWDYWRFPEGVTSAKIAYLYDSDSSQGQRRARASEPGLQIKEIARKSQSGGSQI
;
A
#
# COMPACT_ATOMS: atom_id res chain seq x y z
N MET A 1 -19.83 -5.99 19.29
CA MET A 1 -18.81 -6.03 18.22
C MET A 1 -18.66 -4.62 17.68
N ARG A 2 -17.44 -4.08 17.56
CA ARG A 2 -17.25 -2.74 17.00
C ARG A 2 -17.27 -2.88 15.47
N THR A 3 -18.20 -2.21 14.82
CA THR A 3 -18.20 -2.01 13.37
C THR A 3 -16.81 -1.52 12.95
N PRO A 4 -16.21 -2.07 11.87
CA PRO A 4 -14.97 -1.52 11.34
C PRO A 4 -15.21 -0.05 11.00
N SER A 5 -14.46 0.86 11.63
CA SER A 5 -14.65 2.29 11.46
C SER A 5 -14.02 2.74 10.15
N TYR A 6 -14.74 2.57 9.04
CA TYR A 6 -14.45 3.24 7.79
C TYR A 6 -15.29 4.51 7.65
N ASN A 7 -14.80 5.47 6.87
CA ASN A 7 -15.58 6.64 6.45
C ASN A 7 -16.43 6.27 5.22
N GLY A 8 -17.71 6.60 5.20
CA GLY A 8 -18.63 6.33 4.08
C GLY A 8 -19.81 5.44 4.47
N PRO A 9 -20.47 4.78 3.51
CA PRO A 9 -20.13 4.72 2.07
C PRO A 9 -20.34 6.05 1.33
N PHE A 10 -19.51 6.32 0.32
CA PHE A 10 -19.65 7.47 -0.60
C PHE A 10 -19.73 6.99 -2.06
N LEU A 11 -20.22 7.82 -2.99
CA LEU A 11 -20.01 7.55 -4.41
C LEU A 11 -18.51 7.58 -4.74
N PHE A 12 -18.04 6.71 -5.64
CA PHE A 12 -16.64 6.64 -5.99
C PHE A 12 -16.12 7.95 -6.59
N CYS A 13 -15.04 8.45 -6.00
CA CYS A 13 -14.27 9.58 -6.50
C CYS A 13 -12.87 9.10 -6.88
N ASP A 14 -12.45 9.31 -8.13
CA ASP A 14 -11.08 9.01 -8.55
C ASP A 14 -10.07 9.79 -7.68
N TYR A 15 -9.06 9.09 -7.17
CA TYR A 15 -8.06 9.67 -6.26
C TYR A 15 -7.25 10.77 -6.94
N TRP A 16 -6.80 10.55 -8.17
CA TRP A 16 -6.01 11.53 -8.89
C TRP A 16 -6.85 12.74 -9.30
N ALA A 17 -8.12 12.53 -9.63
CA ALA A 17 -9.07 13.63 -9.82
C ALA A 17 -9.20 14.51 -8.56
N SER A 18 -9.36 13.88 -7.39
CA SER A 18 -9.45 14.56 -6.10
C SER A 18 -8.15 15.30 -5.75
N VAL A 19 -7.01 14.59 -5.73
CA VAL A 19 -5.71 15.08 -5.27
C VAL A 19 -5.14 16.18 -6.17
N LEU A 20 -5.21 15.98 -7.49
CA LEU A 20 -4.63 16.90 -8.47
C LEU A 20 -5.64 17.88 -9.08
N GLY A 21 -6.92 17.74 -8.75
CA GLY A 21 -8.00 18.59 -9.28
C GLY A 21 -8.34 18.31 -10.74
N LEU A 22 -8.08 17.10 -11.24
CA LEU A 22 -8.32 16.72 -12.64
C LEU A 22 -9.80 16.47 -12.91
N ARG A 23 -10.60 17.54 -12.96
CA ARG A 23 -12.05 17.50 -13.18
C ARG A 23 -12.45 16.81 -14.48
N SER A 24 -11.60 16.85 -15.50
CA SER A 24 -11.83 16.22 -16.80
C SER A 24 -11.91 14.70 -16.74
N LEU A 25 -11.33 14.06 -15.72
CA LEU A 25 -11.46 12.61 -15.51
C LEU A 25 -12.88 12.22 -15.12
N ILE A 26 -13.54 13.09 -14.35
CA ILE A 26 -14.83 12.83 -13.74
C ILE A 26 -15.96 13.17 -14.71
N ASN A 27 -17.03 12.38 -14.67
CA ASN A 27 -18.27 12.70 -15.34
C ASN A 27 -18.81 14.07 -14.86
N PRO A 28 -18.92 15.09 -15.73
CA PRO A 28 -19.35 16.43 -15.34
C PRO A 28 -20.68 16.45 -14.59
N ARG A 29 -21.60 15.54 -14.95
CA ARG A 29 -22.91 15.41 -14.30
C ARG A 29 -22.79 15.18 -12.80
N LEU A 30 -21.76 14.49 -12.32
CA LEU A 30 -21.56 14.25 -10.88
C LEU A 30 -21.12 15.50 -10.13
N LEU A 31 -20.33 16.37 -10.78
CA LEU A 31 -19.88 17.62 -10.20
C LEU A 31 -21.01 18.67 -10.22
N GLU A 32 -21.73 18.77 -11.33
CA GLU A 32 -22.89 19.67 -11.49
C GLU A 32 -24.04 19.31 -10.53
N ARG A 33 -24.23 18.01 -10.30
CA ARG A 33 -25.20 17.51 -9.33
C ARG A 33 -24.67 17.54 -7.90
N GLU A 34 -23.51 18.14 -7.62
CA GLU A 34 -22.90 18.17 -6.29
C GLU A 34 -22.91 16.78 -5.60
N ALA A 35 -22.84 15.70 -6.37
CA ALA A 35 -22.81 14.33 -5.85
C ALA A 35 -21.41 13.99 -5.31
N LEU A 36 -20.40 14.78 -5.69
CA LEU A 36 -19.01 14.68 -5.27
C LEU A 36 -18.42 16.08 -5.07
N SER A 37 -17.46 16.21 -4.15
CA SER A 37 -16.65 17.42 -4.00
C SER A 37 -15.17 17.07 -3.93
N LEU A 38 -14.44 17.33 -5.01
CA LEU A 38 -13.01 17.02 -5.11
C LEU A 38 -12.20 17.69 -3.99
N GLY A 39 -12.52 18.93 -3.63
CA GLY A 39 -11.80 19.65 -2.57
C GLY A 39 -12.03 19.06 -1.18
N LEU A 40 -13.27 18.64 -0.87
CA LEU A 40 -13.57 18.01 0.41
C LEU A 40 -12.96 16.61 0.51
N PHE A 41 -13.06 15.81 -0.56
CA PHE A 41 -12.47 14.47 -0.59
C PHE A 41 -10.95 14.53 -0.46
N LYS A 42 -10.30 15.48 -1.16
CA LYS A 42 -8.87 15.75 -1.04
C LYS A 42 -8.47 16.09 0.40
N ASN A 43 -9.06 17.15 0.96
CA ASN A 43 -8.63 17.66 2.27
C ASN A 43 -9.10 16.80 3.45
N GLY A 44 -9.94 15.81 3.17
CA GLY A 44 -10.64 15.03 4.17
C GLY A 44 -10.26 13.56 4.25
N LEU A 45 -10.30 12.89 3.09
CA LEU A 45 -10.13 11.45 2.96
C LEU A 45 -8.78 11.11 2.32
N ASP A 46 -8.41 11.81 1.25
CA ASP A 46 -7.29 11.40 0.40
C ASP A 46 -5.94 12.01 0.83
N ARG A 47 -5.94 13.26 1.30
CA ARG A 47 -4.76 14.00 1.80
C ARG A 47 -5.14 14.98 2.92
N PRO A 48 -5.66 14.49 4.05
CA PRO A 48 -5.91 15.36 5.19
C PRO A 48 -4.63 16.06 5.62
N GLN A 49 -4.75 17.28 6.14
CA GLN A 49 -3.60 18.01 6.69
C GLN A 49 -3.04 17.24 7.90
N ALA A 50 -2.10 16.34 7.65
CA ALA A 50 -1.42 15.59 8.69
C ALA A 50 -0.34 16.49 9.27
N ARG A 51 -0.59 17.01 10.49
CA ARG A 51 0.49 17.61 11.26
C ARG A 51 1.44 16.49 11.67
N LEU A 52 2.69 16.55 11.21
CA LEU A 52 3.76 15.73 11.79
C LEU A 52 3.74 15.94 13.31
N PRO A 53 3.85 14.89 14.14
CA PRO A 53 3.81 15.05 15.58
C PRO A 53 4.95 15.98 16.03
N LYS A 54 4.64 16.87 16.98
CA LYS A 54 5.61 17.86 17.45
C LYS A 54 6.81 17.15 18.09
N LEU A 55 8.02 17.67 17.87
CA LEU A 55 9.29 17.16 18.43
C LEU A 55 9.20 16.76 19.93
N ARG A 56 8.45 17.52 20.73
CA ARG A 56 8.21 17.23 22.15
C ARG A 56 7.57 15.87 22.45
N TYR A 57 6.62 15.41 21.63
CA TYR A 57 5.96 14.11 21.84
C TYR A 57 6.94 12.98 21.65
N TYR A 58 7.83 13.15 20.69
CA TYR A 58 8.90 12.22 20.40
C TYR A 58 10.05 12.26 21.40
N LEU A 59 10.40 13.42 21.92
CA LEU A 59 11.37 13.51 23.03
C LEU A 59 10.88 12.71 24.24
N ILE A 60 9.57 12.80 24.54
CA ILE A 60 8.92 11.99 25.57
C ILE A 60 9.00 10.50 25.23
N THR A 61 8.71 10.11 23.98
CA THR A 61 8.84 8.72 23.52
C THR A 61 10.28 8.20 23.52
N PHE A 62 11.27 9.05 23.25
CA PHE A 62 12.69 8.69 23.28
C PHE A 62 13.18 8.46 24.70
N ILE A 63 12.84 9.36 25.63
CA ILE A 63 13.25 9.29 27.03
C ILE A 63 12.51 8.15 27.78
N ALA A 64 11.22 7.97 27.50
CA ALA A 64 10.40 6.98 28.17
C ALA A 64 10.29 5.64 27.39
N GLY A 65 10.80 5.61 26.15
CA GLY A 65 10.66 4.52 25.19
C GLY A 65 11.08 3.13 25.68
N PRO A 66 12.17 2.97 26.46
CA PRO A 66 12.54 1.67 27.02
C PRO A 66 11.49 1.10 27.99
N LEU A 67 10.85 1.96 28.80
CA LEU A 67 9.77 1.58 29.73
C LEU A 67 8.43 1.37 29.00
N PHE A 68 8.27 2.08 27.88
CA PHE A 68 7.09 2.01 27.06
C PHE A 68 7.24 1.08 25.86
N LEU A 69 8.32 0.32 25.63
CA LEU A 69 8.48 -0.48 24.40
C LEU A 69 7.38 -1.57 24.29
N THR A 70 7.11 -2.25 25.41
CA THR A 70 5.99 -3.19 25.55
C THR A 70 4.63 -2.48 25.47
N TYR A 71 4.53 -1.30 26.07
CA TYR A 71 3.33 -0.47 25.98
C TYR A 71 3.14 0.15 24.58
N HIS A 72 4.17 0.45 23.80
CA HIS A 72 4.13 1.06 22.46
C HIS A 72 3.83 -0.01 21.44
N LEU A 73 4.35 -1.23 21.60
CA LEU A 73 3.87 -2.40 20.86
C LEU A 73 2.36 -2.62 21.13
N ALA A 74 1.91 -2.51 22.39
CA ALA A 74 0.49 -2.64 22.77
C ALA A 74 -0.38 -1.40 22.43
N ALA A 75 0.19 -0.20 22.44
CA ALA A 75 -0.48 1.09 22.27
C ALA A 75 -0.39 1.61 20.85
N GLN A 76 0.51 1.11 19.99
CA GLN A 76 0.41 1.23 18.53
C GLN A 76 -0.62 0.24 17.97
N LEU A 77 -0.75 -0.96 18.56
CA LEU A 77 -1.98 -1.76 18.44
C LEU A 77 -3.22 -0.94 18.86
N GLY A 78 -3.06 -0.10 19.89
CA GLY A 78 -4.03 0.90 20.32
C GLY A 78 -4.14 2.17 19.44
N PHE A 79 -3.12 2.53 18.67
CA PHE A 79 -3.08 3.72 17.79
C PHE A 79 -3.79 3.42 16.48
N VAL A 80 -3.72 2.16 16.02
CA VAL A 80 -4.64 1.57 15.03
C VAL A 80 -6.11 1.65 15.52
N LEU A 81 -6.34 1.69 16.84
CA LEU A 81 -7.66 1.88 17.45
C LEU A 81 -7.94 3.33 17.91
N ARG A 82 -6.96 4.25 17.83
CA ARG A 82 -7.01 5.63 18.37
C ARG A 82 -6.52 6.69 17.40
N SER A 83 -6.37 6.40 16.11
CA SER A 83 -6.44 7.43 15.06
C SER A 83 -7.88 7.92 14.90
N ARG A 84 -8.51 8.30 16.01
CA ARG A 84 -9.32 9.52 16.02
C ARG A 84 -8.35 10.66 15.77
N THR A 85 -7.90 10.81 14.53
CA THR A 85 -7.90 12.16 13.97
C THR A 85 -9.27 12.68 14.36
N LYS A 86 -9.31 13.73 15.19
CA LYS A 86 -10.48 14.61 15.22
C LYS A 86 -10.57 15.13 13.80
N VAL A 87 -11.13 14.30 12.93
CA VAL A 87 -11.80 14.74 11.73
C VAL A 87 -12.73 15.78 12.29
N ASP A 88 -12.39 17.02 12.00
CA ASP A 88 -13.09 18.18 12.54
C ASP A 88 -14.58 17.92 12.40
N THR A 89 -15.38 18.18 13.43
CA THR A 89 -16.83 17.93 13.35
C THR A 89 -17.41 18.63 12.12
N SER A 90 -16.84 19.80 11.78
CA SER A 90 -17.09 20.53 10.54
C SER A 90 -16.91 19.69 9.27
N PHE A 91 -15.88 18.84 9.20
CA PHE A 91 -15.65 17.96 8.06
C PHE A 91 -16.66 16.81 8.01
N ARG A 92 -17.00 16.20 9.16
CA ARG A 92 -18.00 15.13 9.20
C ARG A 92 -19.34 15.65 8.73
N ASP A 93 -19.73 16.83 9.22
CA ASP A 93 -20.97 17.50 8.83
C ASP A 93 -20.95 17.85 7.33
N ALA A 94 -19.81 18.35 6.82
CA ALA A 94 -19.64 18.62 5.38
C ALA A 94 -19.68 17.36 4.50
N MET A 95 -19.23 16.22 5.00
CA MET A 95 -19.25 14.94 4.27
C MET A 95 -20.58 14.21 4.36
N ALA A 96 -21.39 14.45 5.40
CA ALA A 96 -22.65 13.75 5.62
C ALA A 96 -23.60 13.85 4.42
N LYS A 97 -23.61 14.99 3.71
CA LYS A 97 -24.43 15.19 2.51
C LYS A 97 -24.05 14.32 1.30
N PHE A 98 -22.84 13.76 1.29
CA PHE A 98 -22.36 12.86 0.23
C PHE A 98 -22.47 11.38 0.61
N GLN A 99 -22.87 11.08 1.85
CA GLN A 99 -22.96 9.71 2.33
C GLN A 99 -24.14 9.00 1.66
N LEU A 100 -23.89 7.79 1.18
CA LEU A 100 -24.91 6.96 0.57
C LEU A 100 -25.78 6.31 1.65
N LEU A 101 -27.07 6.24 1.38
CA LEU A 101 -28.05 5.55 2.21
C LEU A 101 -28.16 4.09 1.74
N LEU A 102 -28.02 3.18 2.70
CA LEU A 102 -28.17 1.74 2.48
C LEU A 102 -29.47 1.28 3.13
N THR A 103 -30.39 0.76 2.33
CA THR A 103 -31.61 0.12 2.83
C THR A 103 -31.51 -1.38 2.62
N GLU A 104 -31.55 -2.16 3.69
CA GLU A 104 -31.53 -3.62 3.59
C GLU A 104 -32.73 -4.12 2.77
N ASP A 105 -32.47 -5.11 1.92
CA ASP A 105 -33.53 -5.81 1.21
C ASP A 105 -34.37 -6.61 2.22
N GLN A 106 -35.71 -6.54 2.10
CA GLN A 106 -36.63 -7.19 3.03
C GLN A 106 -36.60 -8.72 2.90
N GLU A 107 -36.35 -9.23 1.69
CA GLU A 107 -36.30 -10.67 1.42
C GLU A 107 -34.96 -11.28 1.79
N ASP A 108 -33.87 -10.51 1.65
CA ASP A 108 -32.51 -11.00 1.85
C ASP A 108 -31.56 -9.90 2.34
N ARG A 109 -31.33 -9.86 3.66
CA ARG A 109 -30.47 -8.88 4.34
C ARG A 109 -29.00 -8.90 3.89
N ARG A 110 -28.59 -9.88 3.08
CA ARG A 110 -27.27 -9.89 2.44
C ARG A 110 -27.15 -8.83 1.36
N TYR A 111 -28.27 -8.32 0.87
CA TYR A 111 -28.32 -7.27 -0.12
C TYR A 111 -28.86 -5.96 0.45
N VAL A 112 -28.49 -4.87 -0.20
CA VAL A 112 -28.97 -3.52 0.05
C VAL A 112 -29.38 -2.86 -1.25
N ARG A 113 -30.33 -1.95 -1.14
CA ARG A 113 -30.55 -0.89 -2.10
C ARG A 113 -29.64 0.27 -1.73
N VAL A 114 -28.85 0.74 -2.68
CA VAL A 114 -27.95 1.88 -2.52
C VAL A 114 -28.63 3.10 -3.11
N THR A 115 -28.76 4.16 -2.31
CA THR A 115 -29.41 5.42 -2.70
C THR A 115 -28.53 6.60 -2.32
N ASP A 116 -28.60 7.68 -3.09
CA ASP A 116 -28.13 9.00 -2.66
C ASP A 116 -29.33 9.90 -2.35
N ALA A 117 -29.08 11.18 -2.08
CA ALA A 117 -30.14 12.16 -1.82
C ALA A 117 -31.08 12.39 -3.03
N ARG A 118 -30.75 11.87 -4.22
CA ARG A 118 -31.43 12.16 -5.49
C ARG A 118 -32.11 10.93 -6.10
N GLY A 119 -31.81 9.71 -5.65
CA GLY A 119 -32.48 8.50 -6.10
C GLY A 119 -31.73 7.19 -5.83
N GLY A 120 -32.21 6.11 -6.47
CA GLY A 120 -31.58 4.79 -6.41
C GLY A 120 -30.39 4.67 -7.36
N LEU A 121 -29.23 4.28 -6.81
CA LEU A 121 -27.98 4.05 -7.54
C LEU A 121 -27.77 2.57 -7.89
N GLY A 122 -28.34 1.67 -7.07
CA GLY A 122 -28.16 0.24 -7.26
C GLY A 122 -29.18 -0.58 -6.46
N HIS A 123 -29.62 -1.68 -7.04
CA HIS A 123 -30.53 -2.65 -6.43
C HIS A 123 -29.83 -4.00 -6.27
N ARG A 124 -30.14 -4.73 -5.20
CA ARG A 124 -29.52 -6.03 -4.88
C ARG A 124 -27.99 -5.99 -4.91
N VAL A 125 -27.43 -4.96 -4.29
CA VAL A 125 -25.98 -4.80 -4.11
C VAL A 125 -25.59 -5.52 -2.82
N LEU A 126 -24.43 -6.16 -2.78
CA LEU A 126 -23.87 -6.73 -1.55
C LEU A 126 -23.96 -5.73 -0.39
N ASN A 127 -24.48 -6.14 0.76
CA ASN A 127 -24.46 -5.31 1.97
C ASN A 127 -23.01 -5.17 2.47
N PRO A 128 -22.39 -3.97 2.45
CA PRO A 128 -21.00 -3.77 2.84
C PRO A 128 -20.77 -3.90 4.35
N HIS A 129 -21.82 -4.03 5.16
CA HIS A 129 -21.69 -4.36 6.58
C HIS A 129 -21.49 -5.86 6.82
N ARG A 130 -21.78 -6.71 5.83
CA ARG A 130 -21.58 -8.17 5.91
C ARG A 130 -20.16 -8.61 5.58
N MET A 131 -19.34 -7.69 5.09
CA MET A 131 -17.99 -7.96 4.68
C MET A 131 -17.10 -6.77 5.04
N SER A 132 -15.93 -7.03 5.61
CA SER A 132 -14.94 -6.01 5.88
C SER A 132 -13.63 -6.29 5.14
N VAL A 133 -12.88 -5.23 4.89
CA VAL A 133 -11.53 -5.33 4.35
C VAL A 133 -10.61 -4.59 5.31
N ILE A 134 -9.50 -5.25 5.68
CA ILE A 134 -8.46 -4.70 6.55
C ILE A 134 -7.16 -4.72 5.76
N SER A 135 -6.51 -3.57 5.63
CA SER A 135 -5.11 -3.51 5.21
C SER A 135 -4.20 -3.49 6.43
N SER A 136 -3.23 -4.39 6.46
CA SER A 136 -2.22 -4.50 7.50
C SER A 136 -0.89 -3.97 6.96
N LEU A 137 -0.39 -2.93 7.62
CA LEU A 137 0.94 -2.35 7.38
C LEU A 137 1.97 -2.88 8.39
N PHE A 138 1.83 -4.14 8.81
CA PHE A 138 2.72 -4.72 9.82
C PHE A 138 4.18 -4.75 9.33
N TYR A 139 4.44 -5.25 8.13
CA TYR A 139 5.81 -5.29 7.60
C TYR A 139 6.48 -3.93 7.46
N PRO A 140 5.91 -2.93 6.79
CA PRO A 140 6.62 -1.67 6.58
C PRO A 140 6.80 -0.91 7.89
N THR A 141 5.96 -1.16 8.90
CA THR A 141 6.13 -0.59 10.25
C THR A 141 7.26 -1.29 11.02
N TYR A 142 7.33 -2.62 10.98
CA TYR A 142 8.19 -3.40 11.89
C TYR A 142 9.40 -4.06 11.22
N LYS A 143 9.55 -4.01 9.89
CA LYS A 143 10.61 -4.77 9.21
C LYS A 143 12.02 -4.36 9.62
N VAL A 144 12.28 -3.09 9.91
CA VAL A 144 13.60 -2.65 10.40
C VAL A 144 13.89 -3.29 11.76
N PHE A 145 12.91 -3.33 12.65
CA PHE A 145 13.02 -3.98 13.95
C PHE A 145 13.22 -5.50 13.81
N ILE A 146 12.39 -6.17 12.99
CA ILE A 146 12.50 -7.61 12.72
C ILE A 146 13.87 -7.94 12.13
N ALA A 147 14.34 -7.16 11.16
CA ALA A 147 15.66 -7.31 10.56
C ALA A 147 16.78 -7.11 11.60
N SER A 148 16.64 -6.15 12.51
CA SER A 148 17.59 -5.92 13.60
C SER A 148 17.65 -7.12 14.54
N LEU A 149 16.50 -7.68 14.90
CA LEU A 149 16.41 -8.89 15.74
C LEU A 149 17.05 -10.11 15.06
N ILE A 150 16.79 -10.31 13.76
CA ILE A 150 17.45 -11.37 12.97
C ILE A 150 18.96 -11.19 12.99
N THR A 151 19.43 -9.94 12.85
CA THR A 151 20.86 -9.62 12.82
C THR A 151 21.53 -9.94 14.17
N VAL A 152 20.88 -9.61 15.29
CA VAL A 152 21.30 -10.01 16.64
C VAL A 152 21.32 -11.53 16.78
N LEU A 153 20.25 -12.22 16.37
CA LEU A 153 20.15 -13.68 16.48
C LEU A 153 21.24 -14.40 15.67
N ILE A 154 21.46 -13.98 14.41
CA ILE A 154 22.55 -14.48 13.57
C ILE A 154 23.88 -14.30 14.28
N THR A 155 24.13 -13.13 14.87
CA THR A 155 25.40 -12.85 15.54
C THR A 155 25.61 -13.72 16.78
N VAL A 156 24.59 -13.85 17.62
CA VAL A 156 24.64 -14.67 18.85
C VAL A 156 24.84 -16.15 18.52
N ILE A 157 24.28 -16.66 17.42
CA ILE A 157 24.43 -18.06 17.01
C ILE A 157 25.75 -18.31 16.28
N PHE A 158 26.14 -17.43 15.36
CA PHE A 158 27.33 -17.65 14.52
C PHE A 158 28.64 -17.37 15.25
N ILE A 159 28.71 -16.37 16.14
CA ILE A 159 29.98 -16.05 16.82
C ILE A 159 30.54 -17.25 17.61
N PRO A 160 29.76 -17.97 18.44
CA PRO A 160 30.23 -19.17 19.14
C PRO A 160 30.68 -20.26 18.16
N LEU A 161 29.89 -20.53 17.12
CA LEU A 161 30.23 -21.54 16.12
C LEU A 161 31.56 -21.23 15.42
N LEU A 162 31.78 -19.98 15.03
CA LEU A 162 33.03 -19.54 14.39
C LEU A 162 34.23 -19.57 15.33
N HIS A 163 34.00 -19.33 16.62
CA HIS A 163 35.02 -19.46 17.66
C HIS A 163 35.47 -20.92 17.80
N ASP A 164 34.52 -21.86 17.85
CA ASP A 164 34.80 -23.28 18.08
C ASP A 164 35.60 -23.94 16.94
N VAL A 165 35.51 -23.44 15.71
CA VAL A 165 36.32 -23.93 14.57
C VAL A 165 37.66 -23.21 14.38
N ASN A 166 38.10 -22.37 15.33
CA ASN A 166 39.31 -21.51 15.19
C ASN A 166 39.30 -20.63 13.93
N PHE A 167 38.16 -20.47 13.28
CA PHE A 167 38.00 -19.67 12.07
C PHE A 167 37.88 -18.19 12.40
N LEU A 168 37.39 -17.88 13.61
CA LEU A 168 37.23 -16.52 14.09
C LEU A 168 38.57 -15.77 14.10
N SER A 169 39.66 -16.34 14.59
CA SER A 169 40.98 -15.68 14.60
C SER A 169 41.53 -15.37 13.21
N ALA A 170 41.27 -16.23 12.22
CA ALA A 170 41.66 -16.02 10.83
C ALA A 170 40.83 -14.94 10.11
N VAL A 171 39.53 -14.82 10.43
CA VAL A 171 38.61 -13.91 9.76
C VAL A 171 38.43 -12.58 10.49
N MET A 172 38.70 -12.50 11.80
CA MET A 172 38.52 -11.29 12.60
C MET A 172 39.18 -10.02 12.03
N PRO A 173 40.36 -10.06 11.39
CA PRO A 173 40.94 -8.89 10.73
C PRO A 173 40.09 -8.35 9.56
N PHE A 174 39.37 -9.23 8.88
CA PHE A 174 38.53 -8.90 7.71
C PHE A 174 37.05 -8.80 8.07
N PHE A 175 36.64 -9.30 9.24
CA PHE A 175 35.25 -9.36 9.67
C PHE A 175 34.62 -7.98 9.71
N GLU A 176 35.35 -6.92 10.09
CA GLU A 176 34.81 -5.55 10.10
C GLU A 176 34.49 -5.04 8.70
N ALA A 177 35.34 -5.35 7.71
CA ALA A 177 35.16 -4.95 6.33
C ALA A 177 34.15 -5.81 5.57
N LEU A 178 33.99 -7.10 5.93
CA LEU A 178 33.18 -8.07 5.20
C LEU A 178 31.83 -8.39 5.85
N ALA A 179 31.73 -8.36 7.18
CA ALA A 179 30.49 -8.72 7.87
C ALA A 179 29.37 -7.72 7.58
N TYR A 180 29.67 -6.41 7.51
CA TYR A 180 28.64 -5.43 7.18
C TYR A 180 28.11 -5.59 5.75
N PRO A 181 28.94 -5.60 4.68
CA PRO A 181 28.43 -5.83 3.33
C PRO A 181 27.71 -7.17 3.19
N LEU A 182 28.16 -8.22 3.88
CA LEU A 182 27.51 -9.53 3.85
C LEU A 182 26.15 -9.51 4.55
N LEU A 183 26.06 -8.96 5.77
CA LEU A 183 24.77 -8.79 6.48
C LEU A 183 23.83 -7.89 5.69
N PHE A 184 24.33 -6.78 5.16
CA PHE A 184 23.57 -5.91 4.27
C PHE A 184 23.05 -6.68 3.06
N ALA A 185 23.89 -7.46 2.38
CA ALA A 185 23.48 -8.25 1.22
C ALA A 185 22.41 -9.29 1.60
N ILE A 186 22.58 -10.02 2.70
CA ILE A 186 21.62 -11.01 3.20
C ILE A 186 20.28 -10.33 3.52
N LEU A 187 20.30 -9.25 4.32
CA LEU A 187 19.09 -8.52 4.70
C LEU A 187 18.43 -7.86 3.49
N TYR A 188 19.21 -7.33 2.55
CA TYR A 188 18.68 -6.81 1.30
C TYR A 188 18.05 -7.92 0.46
N LEU A 189 18.60 -9.13 0.42
CA LEU A 189 18.00 -10.25 -0.28
C LEU A 189 16.66 -10.69 0.34
N ILE A 190 16.57 -10.67 1.68
CA ILE A 190 15.38 -11.05 2.45
C ILE A 190 14.28 -9.98 2.38
N PHE A 191 14.61 -8.73 2.73
CA PHE A 191 13.66 -7.63 2.87
C PHE A 191 13.50 -6.80 1.60
N ARG A 192 14.49 -6.83 0.70
CA ARG A 192 14.52 -6.09 -0.59
C ARG A 192 14.28 -4.59 -0.40
N ASP A 193 14.85 -4.06 0.67
CA ASP A 193 14.68 -2.68 1.09
C ASP A 193 16.03 -2.17 1.60
N VAL A 194 16.56 -1.14 0.94
CA VAL A 194 17.91 -0.63 1.21
C VAL A 194 18.00 -0.06 2.62
N LEU A 195 17.00 0.73 3.05
CA LEU A 195 16.97 1.33 4.37
C LEU A 195 16.96 0.26 5.47
N THR A 196 16.12 -0.78 5.31
CA THR A 196 16.07 -1.91 6.23
C THR A 196 17.42 -2.62 6.32
N ALA A 197 18.04 -2.93 5.19
CA ALA A 197 19.33 -3.60 5.14
C ALA A 197 20.49 -2.75 5.71
N LEU A 198 20.41 -1.43 5.56
CA LEU A 198 21.39 -0.47 6.06
C LEU A 198 21.30 -0.28 7.58
N LEU A 199 20.08 -0.07 8.09
CA LEU A 199 19.84 0.28 9.50
C LEU A 199 19.85 -0.94 10.43
N ALA A 200 19.36 -2.08 9.96
CA ALA A 200 19.19 -3.26 10.81
C ALA A 200 20.47 -3.80 11.46
N PRO A 201 21.66 -3.74 10.82
CA PRO A 201 22.91 -4.13 11.47
C PRO A 201 23.44 -3.14 12.51
N MET A 202 22.97 -1.88 12.54
CA MET A 202 23.55 -0.83 13.39
C MET A 202 23.60 -1.17 14.90
N PRO A 203 22.60 -1.83 15.51
CA PRO A 203 22.69 -2.26 16.91
C PRO A 203 23.92 -3.13 17.20
N LEU A 204 24.35 -3.97 16.25
CA LEU A 204 25.56 -4.77 16.43
C LEU A 204 26.82 -3.93 16.46
N PHE A 205 26.87 -2.84 15.70
CA PHE A 205 28.00 -1.91 15.72
C PHE A 205 28.05 -1.15 17.04
N ALA A 206 26.90 -0.73 17.57
CA ALA A 206 26.84 -0.21 18.92
C ALA A 206 27.43 -1.26 19.89
N VAL A 207 26.89 -2.47 19.94
CA VAL A 207 27.36 -3.53 20.86
C VAL A 207 28.85 -3.86 20.68
N ARG A 208 29.36 -3.92 19.45
CA ARG A 208 30.80 -4.17 19.19
C ARG A 208 31.67 -2.99 19.60
N PHE A 209 31.23 -1.77 19.32
CA PHE A 209 31.88 -0.55 19.81
C PHE A 209 31.93 -0.56 21.33
N LEU A 210 30.85 -0.98 22.00
CA LEU A 210 30.81 -1.19 23.45
C LEU A 210 31.90 -2.17 23.91
N LEU A 211 31.99 -3.36 23.30
CA LEU A 211 32.96 -4.40 23.68
C LEU A 211 34.42 -3.99 23.46
N ARG A 212 34.71 -3.22 22.40
CA ARG A 212 36.07 -2.77 22.08
C ARG A 212 36.56 -1.69 23.04
N TYR A 213 35.67 -0.79 23.46
CA TYR A 213 36.01 0.30 24.36
C TYR A 213 35.86 -0.07 25.85
N SER A 214 35.01 -1.04 26.20
CA SER A 214 34.89 -1.54 27.58
C SER A 214 36.15 -2.25 28.07
N GLY A 215 36.96 -2.83 27.16
CA GLY A 215 38.24 -3.44 27.51
C GLY A 215 39.40 -2.45 27.68
N THR A 216 39.23 -1.19 27.29
CA THR A 216 40.29 -0.16 27.33
C THR A 216 39.96 1.03 28.24
N MET A 217 38.74 1.10 28.75
CA MET A 217 38.28 2.18 29.64
C MET A 217 38.09 1.68 31.08
N PRO A 218 38.27 2.56 32.09
CA PRO A 218 37.93 2.24 33.47
C PRO A 218 36.47 1.78 33.56
N PRO A 219 36.13 0.79 34.41
CA PRO A 219 34.77 0.27 34.58
C PRO A 219 33.72 1.33 35.00
N GLU A 220 34.19 2.52 35.36
CA GLU A 220 33.39 3.67 35.79
C GLU A 220 32.96 4.56 34.61
N ASN A 221 33.60 4.44 33.44
CA ASN A 221 33.34 5.31 32.29
C ASN A 221 32.30 4.73 31.33
N TRP A 222 31.02 4.92 31.66
CA TRP A 222 29.88 4.54 30.83
C TRP A 222 29.56 5.54 29.70
N ALA A 223 30.28 6.65 29.58
CA ALA A 223 29.96 7.70 28.61
C ALA A 223 29.95 7.20 27.15
N PRO A 224 30.93 6.40 26.67
CA PRO A 224 30.88 5.83 25.32
C PRO A 224 29.66 4.92 25.10
N PHE A 225 29.23 4.22 26.16
CA PHE A 225 28.04 3.38 26.11
C PHE A 225 26.77 4.19 25.90
N VAL A 226 26.58 5.22 26.73
CA VAL A 226 25.44 6.12 26.65
C VAL A 226 25.40 6.84 25.30
N LEU A 227 26.56 7.27 24.78
CA LEU A 227 26.66 7.93 23.48
C LEU A 227 26.37 6.99 22.31
N GLY A 228 26.89 5.75 22.32
CA GLY A 228 26.64 4.77 21.26
C GLY A 228 25.17 4.34 21.20
N MET A 229 24.58 4.04 22.35
CA MET A 229 23.16 3.70 22.46
C MET A 229 22.28 4.91 22.10
N GLY A 230 22.63 6.11 22.58
CA GLY A 230 21.94 7.34 22.23
C GLY A 230 22.01 7.65 20.73
N GLY A 231 23.16 7.42 20.09
CA GLY A 231 23.36 7.57 18.65
C GLY A 231 22.51 6.58 17.84
N CYS A 232 22.51 5.30 18.20
CA CYS A 232 21.64 4.32 17.55
C CYS A 232 20.16 4.64 17.74
N ALA A 233 19.75 4.98 18.97
CA ALA A 233 18.38 5.37 19.26
C ALA A 233 17.97 6.61 18.45
N LEU A 234 18.87 7.60 18.30
CA LEU A 234 18.64 8.78 17.46
C LEU A 234 18.47 8.38 15.98
N VAL A 235 19.29 7.46 15.46
CA VAL A 235 19.14 7.00 14.06
C VAL A 235 17.82 6.27 13.84
N PHE A 236 17.43 5.34 14.72
CA PHE A 236 16.13 4.68 14.63
C PHE A 236 14.97 5.67 14.77
N TYR A 237 15.14 6.66 15.65
CA TYR A 237 14.19 7.74 15.83
C TYR A 237 14.00 8.56 14.54
N LEU A 238 15.10 8.94 13.87
CA LEU A 238 15.04 9.61 12.58
C LEU A 238 14.40 8.71 11.52
N ALA A 239 14.69 7.41 11.55
CA ALA A 239 14.10 6.46 10.62
C ALA A 239 12.57 6.34 10.79
N GLU A 240 12.09 6.28 12.03
CA GLU A 240 10.67 6.32 12.36
C GLU A 240 10.02 7.64 11.93
N TRP A 241 10.73 8.74 12.10
CA TRP A 241 10.20 10.07 11.78
C TRP A 241 10.02 10.27 10.28
N PHE A 242 10.99 9.84 9.46
CA PHE A 242 11.03 10.15 8.03
C PHE A 242 10.46 9.04 7.13
N PHE A 243 10.60 7.77 7.51
CA PHE A 243 10.35 6.66 6.57
C PHE A 243 9.21 5.71 6.98
N ILE A 244 8.82 5.67 8.26
CA ILE A 244 7.80 4.71 8.70
C ILE A 244 6.40 5.21 8.32
N PRO A 245 5.63 4.42 7.54
CA PRO A 245 4.32 4.84 7.04
C PRO A 245 3.26 4.95 8.13
N ARG A 246 2.28 5.82 7.90
CA ARG A 246 1.16 6.08 8.82
C ARG A 246 -0.18 5.89 8.10
N PRO A 247 -0.97 4.87 8.46
CA PRO A 247 -2.26 4.64 7.84
C PRO A 247 -3.29 5.68 8.29
N LEU A 248 -4.16 6.08 7.37
CA LEU A 248 -5.42 6.76 7.67
C LEU A 248 -6.55 5.75 7.87
N PRO A 249 -7.64 6.15 8.54
CA PRO A 249 -8.88 5.38 8.53
C PRO A 249 -9.33 5.11 7.08
N PRO A 250 -9.72 3.88 6.74
CA PRO A 250 -10.14 3.55 5.39
C PRO A 250 -11.41 4.31 4.98
N ALA A 251 -11.55 4.61 3.71
CA ALA A 251 -12.78 5.12 3.11
C ALA A 251 -13.45 4.02 2.28
N LEU A 252 -14.77 3.91 2.37
CA LEU A 252 -15.58 3.00 1.58
C LEU A 252 -16.29 3.77 0.47
N TYR A 253 -16.11 3.31 -0.76
CA TYR A 253 -16.75 3.87 -1.94
C TYR A 253 -17.62 2.85 -2.66
N PHE A 254 -18.71 3.33 -3.26
CA PHE A 254 -19.55 2.59 -4.19
C PHE A 254 -19.21 3.01 -5.63
N TYR A 255 -18.77 2.07 -6.45
CA TYR A 255 -18.47 2.30 -7.86
C TYR A 255 -19.53 1.65 -8.74
N VAL A 256 -20.08 2.45 -9.66
CA VAL A 256 -21.00 2.01 -10.71
C VAL A 256 -20.26 1.96 -12.03
N ASN A 257 -20.21 0.79 -12.66
CA ASN A 257 -19.53 0.52 -13.92
C ASN A 257 -20.54 0.41 -15.09
N ASP A 258 -21.36 1.43 -15.25
CA ASP A 258 -22.38 1.47 -16.28
C ASP A 258 -22.37 2.85 -16.92
N PRO A 259 -21.77 3.04 -18.10
CA PRO A 259 -21.65 4.35 -18.74
C PRO A 259 -22.98 5.05 -19.02
N GLN A 260 -24.09 4.32 -19.01
CA GLN A 260 -25.44 4.88 -19.17
C GLN A 260 -26.01 5.40 -17.85
N ASP A 261 -25.49 4.90 -16.72
CA ASP A 261 -25.92 5.32 -15.39
C ASP A 261 -25.42 6.74 -15.08
N PRO A 262 -26.29 7.65 -14.61
CA PRO A 262 -25.88 9.00 -14.21
C PRO A 262 -24.80 9.04 -13.11
N SER A 263 -24.65 7.94 -12.37
CA SER A 263 -23.72 7.74 -11.26
C SER A 263 -22.34 7.25 -11.72
N PHE A 264 -22.18 6.95 -13.01
CA PHE A 264 -20.90 6.51 -13.58
C PHE A 264 -19.82 7.59 -13.37
N PRO A 265 -18.70 7.26 -12.71
CA PRO A 265 -17.76 8.27 -12.23
C PRO A 265 -16.89 8.90 -13.32
N TYR A 266 -16.75 8.26 -14.46
CA TYR A 266 -15.78 8.66 -15.47
C TYR A 266 -16.42 9.25 -16.73
N ARG A 267 -15.62 10.02 -17.46
CA ARG A 267 -15.84 10.15 -18.91
C ARG A 267 -15.44 8.85 -19.61
N PRO A 268 -16.10 8.44 -20.70
CA PRO A 268 -15.85 7.15 -21.35
C PRO A 268 -14.38 6.87 -21.68
N GLU A 269 -13.62 7.88 -22.11
CA GLU A 269 -12.22 7.79 -22.50
C GLU A 269 -11.23 7.59 -21.33
N HIS A 270 -11.66 7.85 -20.10
CA HIS A 270 -10.85 7.75 -18.89
C HIS A 270 -11.18 6.53 -18.03
N ALA A 271 -12.27 5.83 -18.36
CA ALA A 271 -12.74 4.68 -17.62
C ALA A 271 -11.77 3.49 -17.74
N PRO A 272 -11.58 2.70 -16.66
CA PRO A 272 -10.87 1.43 -16.72
C PRO A 272 -11.72 0.38 -17.46
N TYR A 273 -11.46 0.20 -18.76
CA TYR A 273 -12.25 -0.70 -19.63
C TYR A 273 -12.14 -2.19 -19.28
N TRP A 274 -11.18 -2.58 -18.42
CA TRP A 274 -10.99 -3.96 -17.98
C TRP A 274 -11.90 -4.38 -16.82
N LEU A 275 -12.65 -3.44 -16.21
CA LEU A 275 -13.62 -3.77 -15.18
C LEU A 275 -14.81 -4.51 -15.78
N LYS A 276 -15.17 -5.65 -15.18
CA LYS A 276 -16.25 -6.52 -15.67
C LYS A 276 -17.55 -6.41 -14.88
N GLY A 277 -17.47 -5.98 -13.63
CA GLY A 277 -18.60 -5.94 -12.72
C GLY A 277 -19.37 -4.69 -12.87
N ARG A 278 -20.68 -4.75 -12.65
CA ARG A 278 -21.53 -3.55 -12.67
C ARG A 278 -21.34 -2.72 -11.42
N PHE A 279 -21.21 -3.36 -10.27
CA PHE A 279 -21.12 -2.70 -8.97
C PHE A 279 -19.90 -3.20 -8.20
N TYR A 280 -19.18 -2.26 -7.57
CA TYR A 280 -18.08 -2.59 -6.66
C TYR A 280 -18.18 -1.80 -5.37
N TRP A 281 -17.78 -2.46 -4.29
CA TRP A 281 -17.33 -1.78 -3.09
C TRP A 281 -15.82 -1.61 -3.16
N VAL A 282 -15.35 -0.38 -2.97
CA VAL A 282 -13.93 -0.04 -3.03
C VAL A 282 -13.49 0.47 -1.67
N TRP A 283 -12.68 -0.34 -0.98
CA TRP A 283 -11.99 0.11 0.23
C TRP A 283 -10.70 0.80 -0.16
N ARG A 284 -10.59 2.10 0.13
CA ARG A 284 -9.38 2.87 -0.07
C ARG A 284 -8.63 3.01 1.26
N PHE A 285 -7.40 2.51 1.28
CA PHE A 285 -6.44 2.68 2.35
C PHE A 285 -5.41 3.70 1.89
N VAL A 286 -5.38 4.84 2.57
CA VAL A 286 -4.39 5.88 2.31
C VAL A 286 -3.33 5.83 3.40
N THR A 287 -2.08 5.93 3.00
CA THR A 287 -0.92 5.88 3.87
C THR A 287 -0.06 7.10 3.63
N LEU A 288 0.25 7.80 4.72
CA LEU A 288 1.20 8.89 4.72
C LEU A 288 2.61 8.34 4.91
N PHE A 289 3.48 8.61 3.96
CA PHE A 289 4.93 8.50 4.13
C PHE A 289 5.49 9.88 4.51
N PRO A 290 6.17 10.02 5.67
CA PRO A 290 6.52 11.32 6.19
C PRO A 290 7.48 12.15 5.34
N ALA A 291 8.37 11.53 4.58
CA ALA A 291 9.34 12.24 3.74
C ALA A 291 9.77 11.42 2.52
N GLU A 292 9.58 11.98 1.32
CA GLU A 292 10.10 11.40 0.08
C GLU A 292 11.61 11.63 -0.02
N LEU A 293 12.41 10.63 -0.40
CA LEU A 293 13.87 10.79 -0.49
C LEU A 293 14.28 11.92 -1.46
N ASN A 294 13.52 12.10 -2.54
CA ASN A 294 13.75 13.15 -3.53
C ASN A 294 13.25 14.53 -3.06
N LYS A 295 12.40 14.57 -2.03
CA LYS A 295 11.78 15.77 -1.46
C LYS A 295 11.57 15.57 0.05
N PRO A 296 12.64 15.60 0.86
CA PRO A 296 12.58 15.15 2.26
C PRO A 296 11.69 16.05 3.16
N TRP A 297 11.25 17.19 2.64
CA TRP A 297 10.36 18.14 3.29
C TRP A 297 8.89 17.99 2.87
N GLU A 298 8.59 17.16 1.86
CA GLU A 298 7.23 16.93 1.37
C GLU A 298 6.71 15.57 1.85
N PRO A 299 5.54 15.54 2.52
CA PRO A 299 4.87 14.29 2.84
C PRO A 299 4.35 13.66 1.55
N ASP A 300 4.55 12.35 1.44
CA ASP A 300 4.07 11.57 0.31
C ASP A 300 2.87 10.72 0.72
N TRP A 301 1.93 10.57 -0.21
CA TRP A 301 0.64 9.93 0.05
C TRP A 301 0.43 8.81 -0.95
N GLU A 302 0.44 7.61 -0.40
CA GLU A 302 0.33 6.37 -1.16
C GLU A 302 -1.01 5.73 -0.85
N ARG A 303 -1.57 5.05 -1.84
CA ARG A 303 -2.90 4.47 -1.77
C ARG A 303 -2.87 3.01 -2.15
N LEU A 304 -3.64 2.23 -1.41
CA LEU A 304 -4.06 0.88 -1.78
C LEU A 304 -5.59 0.85 -1.86
N GLU A 305 -6.14 0.48 -3.00
CA GLU A 305 -7.58 0.21 -3.13
C GLU A 305 -7.83 -1.28 -3.30
N VAL A 306 -8.91 -1.75 -2.67
CA VAL A 306 -9.39 -3.13 -2.78
C VAL A 306 -10.78 -3.10 -3.37
N TRP A 307 -10.91 -3.59 -4.60
CA TRP A 307 -12.14 -3.59 -5.37
C TRP A 307 -12.82 -4.94 -5.23
N VAL A 308 -13.95 -4.93 -4.52
CA VAL A 308 -14.75 -6.13 -4.25
C VAL A 308 -16.01 -6.11 -5.07
N ARG A 309 -16.30 -7.20 -5.77
CA ARG A 309 -17.55 -7.39 -6.52
C ARG A 309 -18.75 -7.24 -5.60
N ALA A 310 -19.68 -6.38 -5.98
CA ALA A 310 -20.89 -6.13 -5.22
C ALA A 310 -22.17 -6.52 -5.99
N ASP A 311 -22.04 -6.95 -7.24
CA ASP A 311 -23.13 -7.46 -8.06
C ASP A 311 -23.54 -8.89 -7.66
N ALA A 312 -24.83 -9.18 -7.76
CA ALA A 312 -25.38 -10.51 -7.51
C ALA A 312 -24.83 -11.53 -8.53
N GLY A 313 -24.22 -12.61 -8.05
CA GLY A 313 -23.65 -13.66 -8.88
C GLY A 313 -22.61 -14.50 -8.16
N GLU A 314 -21.92 -15.39 -8.87
CA GLU A 314 -20.93 -16.31 -8.28
C GLU A 314 -19.69 -15.61 -7.71
N GLN A 315 -19.41 -14.38 -8.14
CA GLN A 315 -18.25 -13.61 -7.71
C GLN A 315 -18.57 -12.57 -6.64
N ILE A 316 -19.82 -12.48 -6.17
CA ILE A 316 -20.20 -11.51 -5.13
C ILE A 316 -19.29 -11.64 -3.91
N GLY A 317 -18.78 -10.52 -3.39
CA GLY A 317 -17.88 -10.49 -2.23
C GLY A 317 -16.44 -10.92 -2.51
N MET A 318 -16.10 -11.36 -3.73
CA MET A 318 -14.72 -11.65 -4.12
C MET A 318 -13.97 -10.37 -4.50
N ILE A 319 -12.73 -10.26 -4.03
CA ILE A 319 -11.79 -9.25 -4.54
C ILE A 319 -11.51 -9.55 -6.00
N GLU A 320 -11.72 -8.56 -6.88
CA GLU A 320 -11.38 -8.68 -8.30
C GLU A 320 -10.07 -7.95 -8.61
N TRP A 321 -9.91 -6.73 -8.09
CA TRP A 321 -8.78 -5.87 -8.37
C TRP A 321 -8.18 -5.27 -7.10
N LEU A 322 -6.86 -5.09 -7.12
CA LEU A 322 -6.16 -4.23 -6.18
C LEU A 322 -5.49 -3.13 -6.98
N VAL A 323 -5.53 -1.91 -6.45
CA VAL A 323 -4.95 -0.74 -7.11
C VAL A 323 -3.93 -0.11 -6.18
N THR A 324 -2.72 0.11 -6.68
CA THR A 324 -1.66 0.81 -5.94
C THR A 324 -1.04 1.88 -6.82
N ASP A 325 -0.45 2.89 -6.20
CA ASP A 325 0.28 3.92 -6.92
C ASP A 325 1.77 3.54 -7.03
N LEU A 326 2.42 3.96 -8.12
CA LEU A 326 3.88 3.94 -8.27
C LEU A 326 4.32 5.06 -9.21
N HIS A 327 5.06 6.05 -8.70
CA HIS A 327 5.57 7.18 -9.49
C HIS A 327 4.49 7.83 -10.37
N TYR A 328 3.37 8.28 -9.77
CA TYR A 328 2.26 8.91 -10.51
C TYR A 328 1.53 8.01 -11.53
N ARG A 329 1.75 6.69 -11.47
CA ARG A 329 0.98 5.69 -12.22
C ARG A 329 0.05 4.96 -11.27
N GLU A 330 -1.11 4.60 -11.80
CA GLU A 330 -2.07 3.78 -11.08
C GLU A 330 -1.99 2.35 -11.60
N LEU A 331 -1.47 1.43 -10.78
CA LEU A 331 -1.23 0.05 -11.14
C LEU A 331 -2.42 -0.82 -10.73
N TRP A 332 -3.01 -1.52 -11.70
CA TRP A 332 -4.14 -2.41 -11.52
C TRP A 332 -3.68 -3.86 -11.53
N ILE A 333 -3.88 -4.53 -10.40
CA ILE A 333 -3.43 -5.90 -10.17
C ILE A 333 -4.66 -6.79 -10.07
N ASN A 334 -4.79 -7.77 -10.96
CA ASN A 334 -5.87 -8.74 -10.84
C ASN A 334 -5.60 -9.66 -9.66
N TYR A 335 -6.61 -9.88 -8.83
CA TYR A 335 -6.55 -10.80 -7.68
C TYR A 335 -5.99 -12.19 -8.06
N ARG A 336 -6.27 -12.67 -9.29
CA ARG A 336 -5.82 -13.97 -9.78
C ARG A 336 -4.31 -14.11 -9.93
N ARG A 337 -3.57 -12.99 -10.00
CA ARG A 337 -2.10 -12.98 -10.08
C ARG A 337 -1.42 -13.04 -8.74
N LEU A 338 -2.07 -12.50 -7.71
CA LEU A 338 -1.53 -12.48 -6.36
C LEU A 338 -1.77 -13.80 -5.63
N VAL A 339 -2.84 -14.51 -6.00
CA VAL A 339 -3.27 -15.71 -5.29
C VAL A 339 -3.28 -16.92 -6.23
N PRO A 340 -2.50 -17.99 -5.93
CA PRO A 340 -2.51 -19.23 -6.70
C PRO A 340 -3.90 -19.87 -6.80
N GLU A 341 -4.18 -20.63 -7.86
CA GLU A 341 -5.51 -21.21 -8.10
C GLU A 341 -6.02 -22.07 -6.93
N LYS A 342 -5.14 -22.84 -6.28
CA LYS A 342 -5.47 -23.66 -5.10
C LYS A 342 -6.03 -22.80 -3.96
N GLU A 343 -5.38 -21.68 -3.65
CA GLU A 343 -5.82 -20.74 -2.62
C GLU A 343 -7.07 -20.00 -3.05
N ARG A 344 -7.18 -19.61 -4.33
CA ARG A 344 -8.40 -18.99 -4.86
C ARG A 344 -9.62 -19.89 -4.73
N LYS A 345 -9.47 -21.20 -4.97
CA LYS A 345 -10.54 -22.18 -4.74
C LYS A 345 -10.95 -22.21 -3.27
N ALA A 346 -9.98 -22.28 -2.35
CA ALA A 346 -10.24 -22.25 -0.91
C ALA A 346 -10.93 -20.94 -0.47
N HIS A 347 -10.57 -19.80 -1.06
CA HIS A 347 -11.18 -18.50 -0.80
C HIS A 347 -12.64 -18.45 -1.30
N ARG A 348 -12.93 -19.01 -2.48
CA ARG A 348 -14.31 -19.14 -2.99
C ARG A 348 -15.16 -20.05 -2.10
N GLU A 349 -14.61 -21.17 -1.65
CA GLU A 349 -15.28 -22.09 -0.72
C GLU A 349 -15.49 -21.49 0.68
N TRP A 350 -14.54 -20.68 1.15
CA TRP A 350 -14.71 -19.90 2.35
C TRP A 350 -15.84 -18.89 2.18
N LEU A 351 -15.85 -18.13 1.07
CA LEU A 351 -16.86 -17.12 0.83
C LEU A 351 -18.24 -17.73 0.65
N SER A 352 -18.38 -18.85 -0.07
CA SER A 352 -19.67 -19.51 -0.25
C SER A 352 -20.26 -20.02 1.07
N ARG A 353 -19.43 -20.53 1.98
CA ARG A 353 -19.85 -20.93 3.33
C ARG A 353 -20.30 -19.74 4.16
N HIS A 354 -19.58 -18.61 4.10
CA HIS A 354 -19.93 -17.42 4.86
C HIS A 354 -21.14 -16.69 4.28
N TRP A 355 -21.25 -16.64 2.96
CA TRP A 355 -22.39 -16.10 2.26
C TRP A 355 -23.69 -16.83 2.58
N ARG A 356 -23.60 -18.14 2.84
CA ARG A 356 -24.75 -18.96 3.29
C ARG A 356 -25.03 -18.81 4.78
N ALA A 357 -24.03 -18.47 5.59
CA ALA A 357 -24.19 -18.28 7.03
C ALA A 357 -24.65 -16.84 7.33
N GLU A 358 -25.96 -16.62 7.41
CA GLU A 358 -26.59 -15.31 7.65
C GLU A 358 -26.06 -14.54 8.88
N SER A 359 -25.36 -15.20 9.80
CA SER A 359 -24.89 -14.63 11.06
C SER A 359 -23.41 -14.22 11.09
N ARG A 360 -22.62 -14.45 10.03
CA ARG A 360 -21.17 -14.22 10.07
C ARG A 360 -20.70 -13.14 9.12
N GLU A 361 -20.04 -12.12 9.67
CA GLU A 361 -19.30 -11.13 8.89
C GLU A 361 -18.01 -11.77 8.32
N GLY A 362 -17.83 -11.68 7.01
CA GLY A 362 -16.59 -12.07 6.35
C GLY A 362 -15.55 -10.96 6.44
N THR A 363 -14.26 -11.28 6.61
CA THR A 363 -13.19 -10.27 6.57
C THR A 363 -12.09 -10.68 5.60
N TRP A 364 -11.71 -9.78 4.71
CA TRP A 364 -10.50 -9.88 3.91
C TRP A 364 -9.35 -9.14 4.60
N LEU A 365 -8.28 -9.85 4.92
CA LEU A 365 -7.01 -9.29 5.37
C LEU A 365 -6.06 -9.15 4.19
N ILE A 366 -5.66 -7.91 3.89
CA ILE A 366 -4.63 -7.60 2.90
C ILE A 366 -3.35 -7.26 3.65
N GLU A 367 -2.37 -8.14 3.58
CA GLU A 367 -1.06 -7.87 4.16
C GLU A 367 -0.23 -7.09 3.12
N ALA A 368 0.06 -5.83 3.43
CA ALA A 368 0.82 -4.94 2.57
C ALA A 368 2.25 -4.75 3.10
N ASP A 369 3.16 -4.51 2.16
CA ASP A 369 4.53 -4.09 2.43
C ASP A 369 4.87 -2.92 1.53
N ALA A 370 5.94 -2.20 1.86
CA ALA A 370 6.30 -1.00 1.14
C ALA A 370 7.81 -0.84 1.08
N HIS A 371 8.30 -0.25 -0.01
CA HIS A 371 9.66 0.25 -0.06
C HIS A 371 9.75 1.53 0.78
N LEU A 372 10.56 1.56 1.84
CA LEU A 372 10.62 2.71 2.75
C LEU A 372 11.29 3.93 2.13
N VAL A 373 12.05 3.72 1.05
CA VAL A 373 12.76 4.80 0.33
C VAL A 373 11.95 5.29 -0.86
N TYR A 374 11.32 4.38 -1.60
CA TYR A 374 10.58 4.69 -2.83
C TYR A 374 9.07 4.83 -2.61
N HIS A 375 8.61 4.59 -1.38
CA HIS A 375 7.21 4.63 -0.93
C HIS A 375 6.22 3.73 -1.67
N ALA A 376 6.69 2.95 -2.63
CA ALA A 376 5.90 1.98 -3.36
C ALA A 376 5.30 0.89 -2.45
N GLN A 377 3.98 0.85 -2.36
CA GLN A 377 3.25 -0.23 -1.70
C GLN A 377 3.08 -1.44 -2.61
N PHE A 378 3.07 -2.62 -2.01
CA PHE A 378 2.78 -3.87 -2.70
C PHE A 378 2.15 -4.89 -1.75
N VAL A 379 1.43 -5.83 -2.33
CA VAL A 379 0.64 -6.81 -1.57
C VAL A 379 1.48 -8.07 -1.36
N ARG A 380 1.62 -8.50 -0.10
CA ARG A 380 2.32 -9.75 0.27
C ARG A 380 1.38 -10.95 0.34
N GLY A 381 0.15 -10.73 0.75
CA GLY A 381 -0.82 -11.80 0.91
C GLY A 381 -2.24 -11.28 1.08
N ILE A 382 -3.19 -12.12 0.72
CA ILE A 382 -4.63 -11.85 0.80
C ILE A 382 -5.24 -13.05 1.50
N PHE A 383 -5.88 -12.82 2.64
CA PHE A 383 -6.36 -13.90 3.50
C PHE A 383 -7.80 -13.66 3.92
N PRO A 384 -8.72 -14.61 3.71
CA PRO A 384 -10.01 -14.57 4.38
C PRO A 384 -9.85 -14.92 5.86
N MET A 385 -10.51 -14.19 6.76
CA MET A 385 -10.41 -14.41 8.21
C MET A 385 -11.71 -14.10 8.99
N HIS A 386 -11.74 -14.49 10.26
CA HIS A 386 -12.81 -14.18 11.21
C HIS A 386 -12.37 -13.23 12.31
N LEU A 387 -13.14 -12.17 12.53
CA LEU A 387 -12.96 -11.24 13.66
C LEU A 387 -13.61 -11.76 14.95
N GLY A 388 -13.41 -13.04 15.26
CA GLY A 388 -13.97 -13.73 16.44
C GLY A 388 -12.95 -14.01 17.54
N ALA A 389 -13.36 -14.78 18.57
CA ALA A 389 -12.43 -15.26 19.59
C ALA A 389 -11.35 -16.15 18.92
N GLY A 390 -10.07 -15.75 19.02
CA GLY A 390 -8.96 -16.43 18.36
C GLY A 390 -8.39 -15.73 17.12
N TRP A 391 -8.96 -14.59 16.70
CA TRP A 391 -8.48 -13.82 15.54
C TRP A 391 -6.98 -13.48 15.60
N VAL A 392 -6.43 -13.29 16.80
CA VAL A 392 -4.99 -13.02 17.00
C VAL A 392 -4.13 -14.20 16.56
N ARG A 393 -4.55 -15.43 16.88
CA ARG A 393 -3.83 -16.66 16.47
C ARG A 393 -3.92 -16.86 14.97
N GLU A 394 -5.10 -16.68 14.39
CA GLU A 394 -5.29 -16.73 12.94
C GLU A 394 -4.41 -15.68 12.26
N ARG A 395 -4.43 -14.44 12.75
CA ARG A 395 -3.59 -13.36 12.23
C ARG A 395 -2.10 -13.69 12.31
N LEU A 396 -1.61 -14.21 13.44
CA LEU A 396 -0.21 -14.59 13.58
C LEU A 396 0.19 -15.67 12.55
N TRP A 397 -0.69 -16.64 12.34
CA TRP A 397 -0.45 -17.69 11.34
C TRP A 397 -0.44 -17.14 9.91
N GLU A 398 -1.36 -16.24 9.57
CA GLU A 398 -1.37 -15.58 8.26
C GLU A 398 -0.16 -14.64 8.08
N LEU A 399 0.32 -13.99 9.14
CA LEU A 399 1.59 -13.24 9.12
C LEU A 399 2.77 -14.17 8.81
N VAL A 400 2.87 -15.33 9.45
CA VAL A 400 3.91 -16.32 9.16
C VAL A 400 3.81 -16.83 7.71
N LYS A 401 2.60 -17.09 7.21
CA LYS A 401 2.40 -17.46 5.80
C LYS A 401 2.82 -16.34 4.85
N SER A 402 2.44 -15.09 5.12
CA SER A 402 2.83 -13.93 4.30
C SER A 402 4.35 -13.66 4.30
N ALA A 403 5.06 -14.11 5.35
CA ALA A 403 6.52 -14.09 5.38
C ALA A 403 7.10 -15.08 4.36
N LYS A 404 6.47 -16.26 4.23
CA LYS A 404 6.85 -17.34 3.31
C LYS A 404 6.33 -17.14 1.89
N MET A 405 5.21 -16.45 1.71
CA MET A 405 4.66 -16.11 0.40
C MET A 405 5.66 -15.23 -0.32
N TYR A 406 6.35 -15.85 -1.26
CA TYR A 406 7.26 -15.18 -2.17
C TYR A 406 6.48 -14.08 -2.88
N ARG A 407 7.02 -12.86 -2.90
CA ARG A 407 6.44 -11.74 -3.65
C ARG A 407 6.20 -12.24 -5.08
N ALA A 408 4.93 -12.40 -5.48
CA ALA A 408 4.60 -12.77 -6.85
C ALA A 408 5.24 -11.70 -7.74
N ARG A 409 6.24 -12.09 -8.51
CA ARG A 409 7.01 -11.18 -9.36
C ARG A 409 7.01 -11.74 -10.76
N ASP A 410 6.73 -10.86 -11.70
CA ASP A 410 6.89 -11.25 -13.09
C ASP A 410 8.38 -11.27 -13.43
N ARG A 411 8.78 -12.18 -14.32
CA ARG A 411 10.16 -12.24 -14.78
C ARG A 411 10.37 -11.13 -15.79
N ARG A 412 11.36 -10.28 -15.55
CA ARG A 412 11.69 -9.15 -16.44
C ARG A 412 11.93 -9.60 -17.89
N GLN A 413 12.52 -10.79 -18.07
CA GLN A 413 12.84 -11.33 -19.39
C GLN A 413 11.60 -11.42 -20.28
N ASP A 414 10.43 -11.73 -19.70
CA ASP A 414 9.15 -11.90 -20.37
C ASP A 414 8.67 -10.61 -21.07
N PHE A 415 9.15 -9.44 -20.64
CA PHE A 415 8.76 -8.14 -21.20
C PHE A 415 9.91 -7.42 -21.90
N SER A 416 11.12 -7.98 -21.88
CA SER A 416 12.35 -7.31 -22.33
C SER A 416 12.32 -6.92 -23.82
N GLN A 417 11.55 -7.63 -24.65
CA GLN A 417 11.44 -7.34 -26.08
C GLN A 417 10.43 -6.22 -26.36
N VAL A 418 9.28 -6.23 -25.68
CA VAL A 418 8.31 -5.11 -25.73
C VAL A 418 8.91 -3.84 -25.15
N LEU A 419 9.73 -3.97 -24.11
CA LEU A 419 10.48 -2.86 -23.54
C LEU A 419 11.57 -2.33 -24.43
N ARG A 420 12.27 -3.18 -25.20
CA ARG A 420 13.23 -2.69 -26.20
C ARG A 420 12.55 -1.92 -27.32
N ASN A 421 11.36 -2.36 -27.72
CA ASN A 421 10.52 -1.63 -28.68
C ASN A 421 9.98 -0.32 -28.07
N LEU A 422 9.82 -0.26 -26.75
CA LEU A 422 9.44 0.92 -25.98
C LEU A 422 10.63 1.69 -25.38
N ASP A 423 11.87 1.22 -25.53
CA ASP A 423 13.08 1.87 -24.99
C ASP A 423 13.35 3.16 -25.79
N VAL A 424 12.83 3.24 -27.03
CA VAL A 424 12.70 4.49 -27.80
C VAL A 424 11.73 5.48 -27.12
N ALA A 425 10.80 4.99 -26.28
CA ALA A 425 9.82 5.76 -25.51
C ALA A 425 10.14 5.82 -24.00
N GLY A 426 11.34 5.39 -23.56
CA GLY A 426 11.74 5.43 -22.15
C GLY A 426 11.74 6.84 -21.55
N GLU A 427 12.01 7.85 -22.39
CA GLU A 427 11.85 9.27 -22.05
C GLU A 427 10.40 9.70 -21.87
N VAL A 428 9.48 9.08 -22.60
CA VAL A 428 8.05 9.42 -22.57
C VAL A 428 7.37 8.76 -21.38
N ILE A 429 7.69 7.49 -21.11
CA ILE A 429 7.03 6.75 -20.03
C ILE A 429 7.55 7.23 -18.69
N LEU A 430 8.85 7.36 -18.43
CA LEU A 430 9.40 7.72 -17.10
C LEU A 430 10.10 9.09 -17.13
N GLY A 431 9.63 10.00 -17.98
CA GLY A 431 10.24 11.32 -18.18
C GLY A 431 10.36 12.13 -16.89
N GLU A 432 9.43 11.93 -15.94
CA GLU A 432 9.40 12.59 -14.64
C GLU A 432 10.44 12.08 -13.64
N ILE A 433 11.04 10.91 -13.89
CA ILE A 433 12.07 10.32 -13.03
C ILE A 433 13.45 10.74 -13.54
N SER A 434 14.38 11.04 -12.62
CA SER A 434 15.77 11.34 -12.97
C SER A 434 16.42 10.18 -13.73
N GLU A 435 17.25 10.51 -14.72
CA GLU A 435 17.88 9.53 -15.61
C GLU A 435 18.61 8.41 -14.85
N HIS A 436 19.31 8.76 -13.77
CA HIS A 436 20.03 7.82 -12.92
C HIS A 436 19.12 6.80 -12.21
N LEU A 437 17.87 7.16 -11.93
CA LEU A 437 16.90 6.30 -11.25
C LEU A 437 15.98 5.56 -12.21
N ARG A 438 15.77 6.06 -13.45
CA ARG A 438 14.85 5.48 -14.44
C ARG A 438 15.04 3.97 -14.62
N LYS A 439 16.28 3.50 -14.74
CA LYS A 439 16.58 2.07 -14.93
C LYS A 439 16.15 1.21 -13.73
N PHE A 440 16.31 1.72 -12.51
CA PHE A 440 15.90 1.04 -11.29
C PHE A 440 14.38 1.07 -11.13
N SER A 441 13.75 2.24 -11.31
CA SER A 441 12.30 2.40 -11.26
C SER A 441 11.59 1.55 -12.31
N LEU A 442 12.10 1.50 -13.54
CA LEU A 442 11.56 0.65 -14.61
C LEU A 442 11.65 -0.82 -14.23
N ARG A 443 12.81 -1.26 -13.72
CA ARG A 443 13.01 -2.65 -13.28
C ARG A 443 11.98 -3.03 -12.20
N ASP A 444 11.80 -2.17 -11.21
CA ASP A 444 10.92 -2.45 -10.09
C ASP A 444 9.45 -2.41 -10.53
N LEU A 445 9.06 -1.42 -11.33
CA LEU A 445 7.73 -1.30 -11.97
C LEU A 445 7.36 -2.57 -12.74
N LEU A 446 8.28 -3.13 -13.53
CA LEU A 446 8.01 -4.35 -14.31
C LEU A 446 7.98 -5.61 -13.47
N SER A 447 8.66 -5.62 -12.33
CA SER A 447 8.67 -6.78 -11.43
C SER A 447 7.36 -6.95 -10.67
N ILE A 448 6.60 -5.86 -10.44
CA ILE A 448 5.31 -5.88 -9.74
C ILE A 448 4.25 -6.55 -10.63
N PRO A 449 3.44 -7.49 -10.15
CA PRO A 449 2.57 -8.34 -10.97
C PRO A 449 1.26 -7.66 -11.40
N TRP A 450 1.31 -6.40 -11.86
CA TRP A 450 0.14 -5.70 -12.40
C TRP A 450 -0.25 -6.20 -13.79
N ASP A 451 -1.53 -6.03 -14.13
CA ASP A 451 -2.12 -6.40 -15.41
C ASP A 451 -2.31 -5.21 -16.32
N TYR A 452 -2.82 -4.13 -15.74
CA TYR A 452 -3.10 -2.87 -16.40
C TYR A 452 -2.49 -1.74 -15.59
N TRP A 453 -2.29 -0.61 -16.24
CA TRP A 453 -1.99 0.64 -15.57
C TRP A 453 -2.84 1.77 -16.16
N ARG A 454 -3.14 2.76 -15.32
CA ARG A 454 -3.65 4.06 -15.77
C ARG A 454 -2.56 5.10 -15.65
N PHE A 455 -2.60 6.06 -16.56
CA PHE A 455 -1.59 7.12 -16.71
C PHE A 455 -0.19 6.58 -17.01
N PRO A 456 0.02 5.80 -18.10
CA PRO A 456 1.33 5.22 -18.43
C PRO A 456 2.48 6.23 -18.47
N GLU A 457 2.23 7.45 -18.92
CA GLU A 457 3.19 8.56 -19.01
C GLU A 457 3.27 9.40 -17.71
N GLY A 458 2.64 8.94 -16.63
CA GLY A 458 2.47 9.66 -15.37
C GLY A 458 1.29 10.63 -15.40
N VAL A 459 0.56 10.72 -14.29
CA VAL A 459 -0.61 11.61 -14.19
C VAL A 459 -0.24 13.12 -14.22
N THR A 460 1.01 13.44 -13.94
CA THR A 460 1.56 14.81 -14.07
C THR A 460 1.60 15.27 -15.51
N SER A 461 1.94 14.39 -16.45
CA SER A 461 1.91 14.67 -17.90
C SER A 461 0.51 15.03 -18.37
N ALA A 462 -0.52 14.33 -17.84
CA ALA A 462 -1.91 14.69 -18.07
C ALA A 462 -2.22 16.10 -17.52
N LYS A 463 -1.74 16.45 -16.30
CA LYS A 463 -1.95 17.77 -15.70
C LYS A 463 -1.29 18.90 -16.51
N ILE A 464 -0.07 18.70 -17.01
CA ILE A 464 0.67 19.69 -17.80
C ILE A 464 -0.08 19.99 -19.11
N ALA A 465 -0.55 18.96 -19.80
CA ALA A 465 -1.38 19.14 -21.00
C ALA A 465 -2.63 20.01 -20.73
N TYR A 466 -3.22 19.93 -19.54
CA TYR A 466 -4.38 20.78 -19.18
C TYR A 466 -4.03 22.22 -18.79
N LEU A 467 -2.83 22.49 -18.25
CA LEU A 467 -2.46 23.82 -17.77
C LEU A 467 -2.08 24.78 -18.91
N TYR A 468 -1.55 24.27 -20.01
CA TYR A 468 -1.06 25.07 -21.12
C TYR A 468 -2.02 25.14 -22.31
N ASP A 469 -3.15 24.44 -22.26
CA ASP A 469 -3.97 24.20 -23.45
C ASP A 469 -5.47 24.41 -23.20
N SER A 470 -5.83 25.62 -22.77
CA SER A 470 -7.25 26.03 -22.66
C SER A 470 -7.92 26.24 -24.03
N ASP A 471 -7.16 26.48 -25.10
CA ASP A 471 -7.69 26.94 -26.40
C ASP A 471 -7.35 26.08 -27.64
N SER A 472 -6.46 25.07 -27.60
CA SER A 472 -6.15 24.24 -28.79
C SER A 472 -6.90 22.90 -28.84
N SER A 473 -8.23 22.98 -28.80
CA SER A 473 -9.12 21.81 -28.68
C SER A 473 -9.34 20.96 -29.96
N GLN A 474 -8.42 20.85 -30.92
CA GLN A 474 -8.67 20.02 -32.12
C GLN A 474 -7.54 19.09 -32.61
N GLY A 475 -6.30 19.22 -32.14
CA GLY A 475 -5.19 18.49 -32.76
C GLY A 475 -4.39 17.55 -31.86
N GLN A 476 -4.22 17.88 -30.58
CA GLN A 476 -3.29 17.15 -29.70
C GLN A 476 -4.01 16.10 -28.85
N ARG A 477 -3.40 14.91 -28.83
CA ARG A 477 -3.88 13.66 -28.26
C ARG A 477 -4.26 13.86 -26.79
N ARG A 478 -5.55 14.09 -26.49
CA ARG A 478 -6.06 14.13 -25.11
C ARG A 478 -5.56 12.87 -24.40
N ALA A 479 -4.76 13.03 -23.35
CA ALA A 479 -4.14 11.92 -22.64
C ALA A 479 -5.21 10.90 -22.21
N ARG A 480 -5.25 9.75 -22.88
CA ARG A 480 -6.17 8.66 -22.56
C ARG A 480 -5.60 7.90 -21.38
N ALA A 481 -6.11 8.21 -20.18
CA ALA A 481 -5.68 7.60 -18.92
C ALA A 481 -5.59 6.05 -18.99
N SER A 482 -6.47 5.41 -19.75
CA SER A 482 -6.56 3.95 -19.88
C SER A 482 -6.27 3.49 -21.33
N GLU A 483 -5.28 4.09 -22.03
CA GLU A 483 -5.02 3.76 -23.44
C GLU A 483 -4.59 2.28 -23.63
N PRO A 484 -5.33 1.47 -24.42
CA PRO A 484 -4.99 0.06 -24.63
C PRO A 484 -3.62 -0.15 -25.27
N GLY A 485 -3.21 0.76 -26.17
CA GLY A 485 -1.91 0.70 -26.87
C GLY A 485 -0.70 0.89 -25.97
N LEU A 486 -0.89 1.36 -24.73
CA LEU A 486 0.18 1.57 -23.76
C LEU A 486 0.20 0.50 -22.66
N GLN A 487 -0.65 -0.53 -22.72
CA GLN A 487 -0.71 -1.61 -21.73
C GLN A 487 0.39 -2.66 -21.96
N ILE A 488 1.65 -2.31 -21.65
CA ILE A 488 2.87 -3.07 -21.98
C ILE A 488 2.76 -4.56 -21.66
N LYS A 489 2.32 -4.91 -20.45
CA LYS A 489 2.26 -6.31 -20.02
C LYS A 489 1.18 -7.11 -20.72
N GLU A 490 0.08 -6.46 -21.09
CA GLU A 490 -1.00 -7.10 -21.84
C GLU A 490 -0.57 -7.33 -23.30
N ILE A 491 0.09 -6.33 -23.91
CA ILE A 491 0.65 -6.43 -25.25
C ILE A 491 1.67 -7.57 -25.33
N ALA A 492 2.62 -7.61 -24.39
CA ALA A 492 3.62 -8.67 -24.32
C ALA A 492 2.99 -10.07 -24.21
N ARG A 493 1.96 -10.23 -23.39
CA ARG A 493 1.24 -11.50 -23.23
C ARG A 493 0.53 -11.92 -24.52
N LYS A 494 -0.14 -10.98 -25.20
CA LYS A 494 -0.78 -11.26 -26.50
C LYS A 494 0.22 -11.69 -27.55
N SER A 495 1.39 -11.04 -27.61
CA SER A 495 2.48 -11.43 -28.52
C SER A 495 3.01 -12.84 -28.23
N GLN A 496 3.11 -13.23 -26.95
CA GLN A 496 3.52 -14.59 -26.57
C GLN A 496 2.44 -15.64 -26.90
N SER A 497 1.16 -15.33 -26.69
CA SER A 497 0.06 -16.25 -27.01
C SER A 497 -0.22 -16.38 -28.51
N GLY A 498 0.09 -15.35 -29.30
CA GLY A 498 -0.10 -15.32 -30.75
C GLY A 498 1.00 -16.01 -31.55
N GLY A 499 2.10 -16.42 -30.92
CA GLY A 499 3.20 -17.15 -31.56
C GLY A 499 3.00 -18.66 -31.69
N SER A 500 1.81 -19.17 -31.37
CA SER A 500 1.48 -20.61 -31.45
C SER A 500 0.47 -20.95 -32.57
N GLN A 501 0.36 -20.08 -33.57
CA GLN A 501 -0.32 -20.36 -34.84
C GLN A 501 0.45 -19.73 -36.01
N ILE A 502 1.57 -20.34 -36.38
CA ILE A 502 2.04 -20.42 -37.78
C ILE A 502 2.55 -21.84 -37.99
#